data_AF-A0A6B1ACV2-F1
#
_entry.id   AF-A0A6B1ACV2-F1
#
_cell.length_a   1.000
_cell.length_b   1.000
_cell.length_c   1.000
_cell.angle_alpha   90.00
_cell.angle_beta   90.00
_cell.angle_gamma   90.00
#
_symmetry.space_group_name_H-M   'P 1'
#
loop_
_entity.id
_entity.type
_entity.pdbx_description
1 polymer ?
#
loop_
_entity_poly.entity_id
_entity_poly.type
_entity_poly.pdbx_seq_one_letter_code
_entity_poly.pdbx_strand_id
1 'polypeptide(L)'
;MDTSRFRAILLLTLVFAAGAAIGVAVDRLDLLADATAADPPVETVSPETPDRDGGSRGGQTTIEQFADELGLTADQRSQIEGFLDHYRDGMRTLRGGYRTLMDSVRTRIESVLTEEQGEDYRELLRQRYGGGRERGGERGSSQGRDDAQRNN
;
A
#
# COMPACT_ATOMS: atom_id res chain seq x y z
N MET A 1 -25.61 -36.12 -16.46
CA MET A 1 -24.87 -34.84 -16.41
C MET A 1 -25.15 -34.10 -17.70
N ASP A 2 -25.65 -32.87 -17.61
CA ASP A 2 -26.02 -32.08 -18.79
C ASP A 2 -24.77 -31.62 -19.55
N THR A 3 -24.79 -31.76 -20.87
CA THR A 3 -23.67 -31.41 -21.78
C THR A 3 -23.24 -29.95 -21.65
N SER A 4 -24.15 -29.07 -21.21
CA SER A 4 -23.90 -27.65 -20.91
C SER A 4 -23.01 -27.46 -19.66
N ARG A 5 -23.23 -28.24 -18.60
CA ARG A 5 -22.44 -28.18 -17.37
C ARG A 5 -21.01 -28.67 -17.61
N PHE A 6 -20.85 -29.70 -18.43
CA PHE A 6 -19.53 -30.20 -18.81
C PHE A 6 -18.72 -29.14 -19.58
N ARG A 7 -19.35 -28.43 -20.53
CA ARG A 7 -18.70 -27.34 -21.28
C ARG A 7 -18.31 -26.16 -20.39
N ALA A 8 -19.17 -25.78 -19.44
CA ALA A 8 -18.88 -24.69 -18.51
C ALA A 8 -17.67 -25.01 -17.60
N ILE A 9 -17.59 -26.25 -17.09
CA ILE A 9 -16.45 -26.70 -16.29
C ILE A 9 -15.17 -26.68 -17.14
N LEU A 10 -15.22 -27.18 -18.38
CA LEU A 10 -14.06 -27.21 -19.27
C LEU A 10 -13.51 -25.81 -19.57
N LEU A 11 -14.40 -24.83 -19.80
CA LEU A 11 -14.01 -23.43 -20.00
C LEU A 11 -13.41 -22.82 -18.74
N LEU A 12 -13.98 -23.08 -17.56
CA LEU A 12 -13.45 -22.60 -16.28
C LEU A 12 -12.05 -23.15 -16.01
N THR A 13 -11.83 -24.44 -16.21
CA THR A 13 -10.53 -25.09 -16.02
C THR A 13 -9.49 -24.54 -17.01
N LEU A 14 -9.88 -24.24 -18.24
CA LEU A 14 -8.99 -23.68 -19.27
C LEU A 14 -8.59 -22.23 -18.93
N VAL A 15 -9.53 -21.39 -18.49
CA VAL A 15 -9.25 -20.02 -18.03
C VAL A 15 -8.34 -20.03 -16.79
N PHE A 16 -8.61 -20.94 -15.84
CA PHE A 16 -7.77 -21.10 -14.65
C PHE A 16 -6.34 -21.56 -15.00
N ALA A 17 -6.18 -22.54 -15.89
CA ALA A 17 -4.88 -23.02 -16.33
C ALA A 17 -4.09 -21.94 -17.10
N ALA A 18 -4.77 -21.14 -17.94
CA ALA A 18 -4.15 -20.01 -18.63
C ALA A 18 -3.69 -18.91 -17.65
N GLY A 19 -4.47 -18.62 -16.60
CA GLY A 19 -4.08 -17.68 -15.55
C GLY A 19 -2.88 -18.17 -14.73
N ALA A 20 -2.85 -19.46 -14.37
CA ALA A 20 -1.75 -20.05 -13.61
C ALA A 20 -0.42 -20.06 -14.38
N ALA A 21 -0.45 -20.32 -15.69
CA ALA A 21 0.76 -20.29 -16.53
C ALA A 21 1.37 -18.88 -16.64
N ILE A 22 0.54 -17.83 -16.68
CA ILE A 22 1.00 -16.44 -16.72
C ILE A 22 1.62 -16.03 -15.36
N GLY A 23 1.05 -16.47 -14.24
CA GLY A 23 1.60 -16.20 -12.90
C GLY A 23 3.00 -16.79 -12.69
N VAL A 24 3.23 -18.03 -13.12
CA VAL A 24 4.54 -18.71 -12.98
C VAL A 24 5.62 -18.10 -13.88
N ALA A 25 5.24 -17.55 -15.04
CA ALA A 25 6.19 -16.89 -15.94
C ALA A 25 6.69 -15.54 -15.39
N VAL A 26 5.84 -14.80 -14.66
CA VAL A 26 6.24 -13.54 -13.99
C VAL A 26 7.20 -13.82 -12.83
N ASP A 27 6.94 -14.86 -12.04
CA ASP A 27 7.80 -15.30 -10.92
C ASP A 27 9.21 -15.74 -11.38
N ARG A 28 9.32 -16.30 -12.59
CA ARG A 28 10.60 -16.67 -13.22
C ARG A 28 11.37 -15.48 -13.79
N LEU A 29 10.69 -14.40 -14.15
CA LEU A 29 11.32 -13.20 -14.72
C LEU A 29 12.02 -12.35 -13.66
N ASP A 30 11.46 -12.24 -12.45
CA ASP A 30 12.11 -11.58 -11.31
C ASP A 30 13.38 -12.34 -10.87
N LEU A 31 13.32 -13.68 -10.83
CA LEU A 31 14.47 -14.52 -10.47
C LEU A 31 15.61 -14.48 -11.52
N LEU A 32 15.30 -14.22 -12.79
CA LEU A 32 16.32 -14.07 -13.84
C LEU A 32 16.92 -12.66 -13.89
N ALA A 33 16.18 -11.64 -13.47
CA ALA A 33 16.70 -10.28 -13.32
C ALA A 33 17.74 -10.19 -12.18
N ASP A 34 17.51 -10.93 -11.09
CA ASP A 34 18.39 -10.95 -9.91
C ASP A 34 19.71 -11.71 -10.14
N ALA A 35 19.72 -12.70 -11.04
CA ALA A 35 20.89 -13.55 -11.31
C ALA A 35 22.01 -12.89 -12.15
N THR A 36 21.84 -11.66 -12.62
CA THR A 36 22.87 -10.92 -13.40
C THR A 36 23.52 -9.77 -12.63
N ALA A 37 23.09 -9.51 -11.40
CA ALA A 37 23.77 -8.57 -10.51
C ALA A 37 24.92 -9.30 -9.80
N ALA A 38 26.08 -9.35 -10.46
CA ALA A 38 27.34 -9.63 -9.78
C ALA A 38 27.54 -8.59 -8.66
N ASP A 39 27.82 -9.09 -7.45
CA ASP A 39 28.10 -8.30 -6.24
C ASP A 39 29.01 -7.09 -6.52
N PRO A 40 28.52 -5.85 -6.43
CA PRO A 40 29.41 -4.73 -6.22
C PRO A 40 29.95 -4.80 -4.77
N PRO A 41 31.21 -4.39 -4.54
CA PRO A 41 31.74 -4.30 -3.19
C PRO A 41 30.84 -3.38 -2.35
N VAL A 42 30.45 -3.87 -1.18
CA VAL A 42 29.70 -3.12 -0.17
C VAL A 42 30.56 -1.96 0.31
N GLU A 43 30.52 -0.83 -0.42
CA GLU A 43 30.81 0.46 0.18
C GLU A 43 29.71 0.72 1.21
N THR A 44 30.11 0.76 2.46
CA THR A 44 29.31 1.22 3.59
C THR A 44 29.07 2.72 3.44
N VAL A 45 28.22 3.08 2.49
CA VAL A 45 27.62 4.41 2.44
C VAL A 45 26.60 4.43 3.56
N SER A 46 27.01 4.95 4.72
CA SER A 46 26.08 5.35 5.78
C SER A 46 25.04 6.27 5.15
N PRO A 47 23.76 5.87 5.10
CA PRO A 47 22.72 6.76 4.61
C PRO A 47 22.61 7.91 5.61
N GLU A 48 22.99 9.11 5.19
CA GLU A 48 22.47 10.33 5.77
C GLU A 48 20.95 10.24 5.66
N THR A 49 20.34 9.94 6.80
CA THR A 49 18.90 9.82 6.95
C THR A 49 18.33 11.21 6.72
N PRO A 50 17.45 11.43 5.73
CA PRO A 50 16.79 12.70 5.60
C PRO A 50 15.96 12.93 6.86
N ASP A 51 16.30 13.98 7.61
CA ASP A 51 15.54 14.52 8.75
C ASP A 51 14.11 14.85 8.30
N ARG A 52 13.26 13.83 8.26
CA ARG A 52 11.81 14.00 8.13
C ARG A 52 11.28 14.35 9.51
N ASP A 53 11.41 15.63 9.83
CA ASP A 53 10.76 16.30 10.95
C ASP A 53 9.24 16.37 10.70
N GLY A 54 8.60 15.20 10.71
CA GLY A 54 7.16 15.03 10.70
C GLY A 54 6.77 14.54 12.08
N GLY A 55 6.47 15.48 12.98
CA GLY A 55 6.14 15.24 14.38
C GLY A 55 5.32 13.98 14.63
N SER A 56 6.01 12.88 14.90
CA SER A 56 5.44 11.65 15.43
C SER A 56 5.00 11.99 16.84
N ARG A 57 3.69 12.21 17.01
CA ARG A 57 3.06 12.13 18.34
C ARG A 57 3.53 10.82 18.96
N GLY A 58 4.37 10.91 20.00
CA GLY A 58 5.22 9.85 20.54
C GLY A 58 4.51 8.66 21.15
N GLY A 59 3.60 8.04 20.41
CA GLY A 59 3.16 6.68 20.66
C GLY A 59 4.18 5.74 20.05
N GLN A 60 4.67 4.79 20.85
CA GLN A 60 5.46 3.67 20.34
C GLN A 60 4.78 3.09 19.10
N THR A 61 5.53 2.90 18.03
CA THR A 61 5.00 2.19 16.87
C THR A 61 4.64 0.77 17.29
N THR A 62 3.62 0.16 16.66
CA THR A 62 3.24 -1.23 16.95
C THR A 62 4.43 -2.20 16.81
N ILE A 63 5.42 -1.85 15.99
CA ILE A 63 6.66 -2.61 15.80
C ILE A 63 7.59 -2.51 17.02
N GLU A 64 7.75 -1.33 17.61
CA GLU A 64 8.54 -1.16 18.85
C GLU A 64 7.95 -1.98 20.00
N GLN A 65 6.62 -1.99 20.12
CA GLN A 65 5.93 -2.80 21.13
C GLN A 65 6.21 -4.30 20.96
N PHE A 66 6.15 -4.82 19.73
CA PHE A 66 6.48 -6.22 19.45
C PHE A 66 7.97 -6.53 19.66
N ALA A 67 8.85 -5.59 19.33
CA ALA A 67 10.29 -5.78 19.54
C ALA A 67 10.64 -5.90 21.02
N ASP A 68 9.95 -5.14 21.89
CA ASP A 68 10.10 -5.22 23.33
C ASP A 68 9.48 -6.53 23.89
N GLU A 69 8.29 -6.90 23.45
CA GLU A 69 7.60 -8.13 23.90
C GLU A 69 8.34 -9.41 23.51
N LEU A 70 8.97 -9.43 22.33
CA LEU A 70 9.77 -10.56 21.85
C LEU A 70 11.21 -10.54 22.38
N GLY A 71 11.61 -9.52 23.14
CA GLY A 71 12.96 -9.40 23.69
C GLY A 71 14.05 -9.29 22.61
N LEU A 72 13.75 -8.60 21.50
CA LEU A 72 14.68 -8.52 20.37
C LEU A 72 15.93 -7.72 20.73
N THR A 73 17.09 -8.21 20.31
CA THR A 73 18.37 -7.51 20.47
C THR A 73 18.44 -6.27 19.57
N ALA A 74 19.37 -5.35 19.85
CA ALA A 74 19.59 -4.16 19.03
C ALA A 74 19.89 -4.52 17.56
N ASP A 75 20.72 -5.55 17.33
CA ASP A 75 21.08 -5.99 15.99
C ASP A 75 19.90 -6.59 15.23
N GLN A 76 19.02 -7.34 15.92
CA GLN A 76 17.80 -7.89 15.33
C GLN A 76 16.80 -6.78 14.98
N ARG A 77 16.65 -5.78 15.85
CA ARG A 77 15.81 -4.60 15.59
C ARG A 77 16.27 -3.86 14.34
N SER A 78 17.58 -3.60 14.24
CA SER A 78 18.19 -2.94 13.08
C SER A 78 17.92 -3.71 11.78
N GLN A 79 18.05 -5.04 11.79
CA GLN A 79 17.74 -5.85 10.61
C GLN A 79 16.26 -5.79 10.21
N ILE A 80 15.34 -5.88 11.18
CA ILE A 80 13.89 -5.79 10.92
C ILE A 80 13.52 -4.42 10.37
N GLU A 81 14.11 -3.35 10.91
CA GLU A 81 13.88 -1.99 10.42
C GLU A 81 14.27 -1.86 8.94
N GLY A 82 15.41 -2.42 8.55
CA GLY A 82 15.84 -2.47 7.15
C GLY A 82 14.83 -3.20 6.24
N PHE A 83 14.28 -4.34 6.68
CA PHE A 83 13.24 -5.07 5.93
C PHE A 83 11.95 -4.25 5.80
N LEU A 84 11.55 -3.57 6.87
CA LEU A 84 10.34 -2.76 6.89
C LEU A 84 10.48 -1.54 5.98
N ASP A 85 11.65 -0.91 5.93
CA ASP A 85 11.92 0.22 5.04
C ASP A 85 11.88 -0.20 3.58
N HIS A 86 12.54 -1.31 3.24
CA HIS A 86 12.45 -1.89 1.90
C HIS A 86 10.99 -2.17 1.50
N TYR A 87 10.21 -2.78 2.39
CA TYR A 87 8.79 -3.04 2.16
C TYR A 87 7.96 -1.76 2.01
N ARG A 88 8.21 -0.73 2.83
CA ARG A 88 7.54 0.58 2.74
C ARG A 88 7.78 1.22 1.38
N ASP A 89 9.01 1.14 0.86
CA ASP A 89 9.34 1.67 -0.46
C ASP A 89 8.69 0.88 -1.59
N GLY A 90 8.70 -0.46 -1.53
CA GLY A 90 7.94 -1.29 -2.46
C GLY A 90 6.45 -0.94 -2.48
N MET A 91 5.85 -0.74 -1.31
CA MET A 91 4.45 -0.33 -1.18
C MET A 91 4.19 1.10 -1.68
N ARG A 92 5.13 2.04 -1.53
CA ARG A 92 5.00 3.40 -2.12
C ARG A 92 4.94 3.32 -3.64
N THR A 93 5.85 2.56 -4.25
CA THR A 93 5.90 2.35 -5.69
C THR A 93 4.62 1.67 -6.19
N LEU A 94 4.18 0.60 -5.51
CA LEU A 94 2.96 -0.12 -5.86
C LEU A 94 1.71 0.76 -5.73
N ARG A 95 1.61 1.59 -4.68
CA ARG A 95 0.52 2.57 -4.54
C ARG A 95 0.52 3.60 -5.66
N GLY A 96 1.70 4.06 -6.09
CA GLY A 96 1.84 4.96 -7.24
C GLY A 96 1.32 4.31 -8.51
N GLY A 97 1.81 3.11 -8.84
CA GLY A 97 1.38 2.35 -10.02
C GLY A 97 -0.11 2.00 -10.00
N TYR A 98 -0.64 1.61 -8.84
CA TYR A 98 -2.06 1.30 -8.65
C TYR A 98 -2.96 2.51 -8.93
N ARG A 99 -2.58 3.71 -8.48
CA ARG A 99 -3.34 4.94 -8.77
C ARG A 99 -3.39 5.21 -10.27
N THR A 100 -2.24 5.18 -10.93
CA THR A 100 -2.15 5.39 -12.39
C THR A 100 -2.98 4.37 -13.16
N LEU A 101 -2.93 3.09 -12.76
CA LEU A 101 -3.74 2.03 -13.37
C LEU A 101 -5.23 2.32 -13.19
N MET A 102 -5.67 2.64 -11.97
CA MET A 102 -7.07 2.93 -11.68
C MET A 102 -7.58 4.16 -12.43
N ASP A 103 -6.75 5.20 -12.57
CA ASP A 103 -7.08 6.38 -13.38
C ASP A 103 -7.22 6.00 -14.86
N SER A 104 -6.35 5.15 -15.40
CA SER A 104 -6.48 4.68 -16.79
C SER A 104 -7.76 3.88 -17.03
N VAL A 105 -8.14 3.03 -16.07
CA VAL A 105 -9.38 2.23 -16.12
C VAL A 105 -10.59 3.15 -16.06
N ARG A 106 -10.57 4.17 -15.19
CA ARG A 106 -11.63 5.18 -15.10
C ARG A 106 -11.82 5.90 -16.43
N THR A 107 -10.75 6.42 -17.03
CA THR A 107 -10.82 7.10 -18.33
C THR A 107 -11.41 6.21 -19.41
N ARG A 108 -11.06 4.92 -19.40
CA ARG A 108 -11.60 3.96 -20.37
C ARG A 108 -13.08 3.68 -20.14
N ILE A 109 -13.52 3.59 -18.89
CA ILE A 109 -14.95 3.49 -18.55
C ILE A 109 -15.69 4.73 -19.04
N GLU A 110 -15.20 5.93 -18.74
CA GLU A 110 -15.84 7.18 -19.16
C GLU A 110 -15.96 7.30 -20.69
N SER A 111 -14.98 6.78 -21.45
CA SER A 111 -15.01 6.83 -22.92
C SER A 111 -16.12 6.01 -23.58
N VAL A 112 -16.73 5.06 -22.87
CA VAL A 112 -17.85 4.24 -23.38
C VAL A 112 -19.21 4.66 -22.84
N LEU A 113 -19.24 5.61 -21.90
CA LEU A 113 -20.46 6.15 -21.35
C LEU A 113 -20.98 7.29 -22.22
N THR A 114 -22.29 7.49 -22.19
CA THR A 114 -22.90 8.74 -22.66
C THR A 114 -22.55 9.88 -21.68
N GLU A 115 -22.73 11.12 -22.11
CA GLU A 115 -22.42 12.30 -21.30
C GLU A 115 -23.17 12.31 -19.96
N GLU A 116 -24.48 12.04 -19.99
CA GLU A 116 -25.34 11.93 -18.80
C GLU A 116 -24.86 10.81 -17.85
N GLN A 117 -24.57 9.63 -18.38
CA GLN A 117 -24.03 8.52 -17.57
C GLN A 117 -22.65 8.83 -16.98
N GLY A 118 -21.84 9.61 -17.69
CA GLY A 118 -20.53 10.07 -17.21
C GLY A 118 -20.62 11.06 -16.06
N GLU A 119 -21.67 11.88 -16.01
CA GLU A 119 -21.95 12.76 -14.86
C GLU A 119 -22.37 11.95 -13.63
N ASP A 120 -23.32 11.03 -13.78
CA ASP A 120 -23.75 10.13 -12.71
C ASP A 120 -22.60 9.30 -12.14
N TYR A 121 -21.74 8.79 -13.03
CA TYR A 121 -20.56 8.03 -12.64
C TYR A 121 -19.57 8.87 -11.81
N ARG A 122 -19.31 10.12 -12.21
CA ARG A 122 -18.42 11.03 -11.47
C ARG A 122 -19.00 11.40 -10.11
N GLU A 123 -20.31 11.59 -10.00
CA GLU A 123 -20.98 11.86 -8.73
C GLU A 123 -20.87 10.66 -7.76
N LEU A 124 -21.12 9.44 -8.26
CA LEU A 124 -20.96 8.21 -7.48
C LEU A 124 -19.54 8.07 -6.90
N LEU A 125 -18.53 8.39 -7.71
CA LEU A 125 -17.14 8.37 -7.29
C LEU A 125 -16.82 9.42 -6.22
N ARG A 126 -17.39 10.63 -6.36
CA ARG A 126 -17.24 11.70 -5.35
C ARG A 126 -17.89 11.30 -4.04
N GLN A 127 -19.07 10.68 -4.06
CA GLN A 127 -19.75 10.21 -2.86
C GLN A 127 -18.95 9.10 -2.14
N ARG A 128 -18.39 8.14 -2.90
CA ARG A 128 -17.67 7.00 -2.32
C ARG A 128 -16.25 7.34 -1.86
N TYR A 129 -15.54 8.19 -2.59
CA TYR A 129 -14.10 8.45 -2.36
C TYR A 129 -13.79 9.89 -1.95
N GLY A 130 -14.70 10.85 -2.16
CA GLY A 130 -14.51 12.26 -1.82
C GLY A 130 -14.71 12.59 -0.34
N GLY A 131 -15.43 11.77 0.43
CA GLY A 131 -15.76 12.03 1.84
C GLY A 131 -14.62 11.89 2.86
N GLY A 132 -13.38 11.65 2.42
CA GLY A 132 -12.24 11.39 3.31
C GLY A 132 -11.55 12.62 3.89
N ARG A 133 -11.81 13.83 3.37
CA ARG A 133 -11.06 15.04 3.76
C ARG A 133 -11.74 15.93 4.81
N GLU A 134 -13.05 15.80 5.01
CA GLU A 134 -13.78 16.68 5.95
C GLU A 134 -13.87 16.13 7.39
N ARG A 135 -13.53 14.86 7.64
CA ARG A 135 -13.65 14.24 8.98
C ARG A 135 -12.43 14.36 9.89
N GLY A 136 -11.36 15.05 9.47
CA GLY A 136 -10.08 15.11 10.18
C GLY A 136 -9.77 16.43 10.91
N GLY A 137 -10.55 17.48 10.71
CA GLY A 137 -10.19 18.84 11.16
C GLY A 137 -10.60 19.22 12.59
N GLU A 138 -11.48 18.46 13.25
CA GLU A 138 -12.20 18.94 14.44
C GLU A 138 -12.04 18.04 15.67
N ARG A 139 -10.81 17.53 15.90
CA ARG A 139 -10.43 16.85 17.15
C ARG A 139 -9.07 17.37 17.61
N GLY A 140 -9.05 18.44 18.41
CA GLY A 140 -7.80 18.85 19.03
C GLY A 140 -7.71 20.17 19.82
N SER A 141 -8.80 20.91 20.05
CA SER A 141 -8.70 22.28 20.63
C SER A 141 -9.45 22.47 21.96
N SER A 142 -9.52 21.47 22.84
CA SER A 142 -10.33 21.58 24.07
C SER A 142 -9.64 21.23 25.40
N GLN A 143 -8.32 21.06 25.46
CA GLN A 143 -7.68 20.67 26.73
C GLN A 143 -6.46 21.54 27.03
N GLY A 144 -6.69 22.68 27.68
CA GLY A 144 -5.62 23.60 28.07
C GLY A 144 -6.07 24.88 28.77
N ARG A 145 -7.22 24.89 29.46
CA ARG A 145 -7.69 26.07 30.22
C ARG A 145 -8.42 25.67 31.49
N ASP A 146 -7.76 25.01 32.45
CA ASP A 146 -8.33 24.90 33.81
C ASP A 146 -7.29 25.00 34.95
N ASP A 147 -5.98 25.06 34.69
CA ASP A 147 -4.98 25.07 35.78
C ASP A 147 -4.66 26.46 36.39
N ALA A 148 -5.43 27.51 36.06
CA ALA A 148 -5.14 28.87 36.51
C ALA A 148 -5.85 29.31 37.81
N GLN A 149 -6.61 28.46 38.51
CA GLN A 149 -7.41 28.89 39.68
C GLN A 149 -7.03 28.25 41.04
N ARG A 150 -5.92 27.52 41.16
CA ARG A 150 -5.58 26.82 42.41
C ARG A 150 -4.56 27.52 43.33
N ASN A 151 -4.47 28.85 43.27
CA ASN A 151 -3.74 29.65 44.26
C ASN A 151 -4.58 30.87 44.67
N ASN A 152 -5.49 30.68 45.62
CA ASN A 152 -5.92 31.70 46.58
C ASN A 152 -6.55 31.02 47.80
#